data_AF-A0A2D8EIK1-F1
#
_entry.id   AF-A0A2D8EIK1-F1
#
_cell.length_a   1.000
_cell.length_b   1.000
_cell.length_c   1.000
_cell.angle_alpha   90.00
_cell.angle_beta   90.00
_cell.angle_gamma   90.00
#
_symmetry.space_group_name_H-M   'P 1'
#
loop_
_entity.id
_entity.type
_entity.pdbx_description
1 polymer ?
#
loop_
_entity_poly.entity_id
_entity_poly.type
_entity_poly.pdbx_seq_one_letter_code
_entity_poly.pdbx_strand_id
1 'polypeptide(L)'
;MSQYTPPPQPSGSNIDLEKFYNFILTSGFRIFEYQEEPEYAQSFDSWRGKAPSARYHFVEMITEGGHGINRPLQNFEIVQFHPDLSIQEIQSLRELFETNEGIRPFKQPMQISKTGLPENSKNDIKSNLEGFYNLIKEKSPKVERIIPPFIGATLSPRPAKLTGTSIKTMLSSLPNNPEVGDLWFNSSKGKYFAYLSDGISKYWVEV
;
A
#
# COMPACT_ATOMS: atom_id res chain seq x y z
N MET A 1 -21.09 22.55 -36.44
CA MET A 1 -20.43 21.64 -35.47
C MET A 1 -19.54 22.50 -34.59
N SER A 2 -19.96 22.79 -33.36
CA SER A 2 -19.18 23.63 -32.44
C SER A 2 -17.99 22.82 -31.95
N GLN A 3 -16.78 23.27 -32.22
CA GLN A 3 -15.57 22.61 -31.75
C GLN A 3 -15.44 22.87 -30.25
N TYR A 4 -15.53 21.80 -29.46
CA TYR A 4 -15.20 21.84 -28.05
C TYR A 4 -13.70 22.06 -27.91
N THR A 5 -13.29 23.28 -27.58
CA THR A 5 -11.93 23.57 -27.10
C THR A 5 -11.87 23.28 -25.61
N PRO A 6 -11.09 22.28 -25.15
CA PRO A 6 -10.90 22.04 -23.73
C PRO A 6 -10.24 23.27 -23.08
N PRO A 7 -10.61 23.60 -21.83
CA PRO A 7 -10.04 24.74 -21.13
C PRO A 7 -8.52 24.60 -20.99
N PRO A 8 -7.78 25.72 -21.02
CA PRO A 8 -6.32 25.70 -20.91
C PRO A 8 -5.88 25.00 -19.64
N GLN A 9 -5.00 24.03 -19.81
CA GLN A 9 -4.44 23.21 -18.74
C GLN A 9 -3.35 24.03 -18.03
N PRO A 10 -3.48 24.28 -16.72
CA PRO A 10 -2.45 25.00 -15.97
C PRO A 10 -1.23 24.09 -15.80
N SER A 11 -0.19 24.32 -16.60
CA SER A 11 1.09 23.66 -16.45
C SER A 11 2.00 24.46 -15.50
N GLY A 12 2.52 23.79 -14.48
CA GLY A 12 3.86 24.05 -13.91
C GLY A 12 4.14 25.36 -13.14
N SER A 13 3.17 26.26 -12.93
CA SER A 13 3.42 27.50 -12.15
C SER A 13 2.21 27.89 -11.32
N ASN A 14 2.39 27.91 -9.98
CA ASN A 14 1.47 28.41 -8.96
C ASN A 14 -0.02 28.20 -9.28
N ILE A 15 -0.45 26.94 -9.26
CA ILE A 15 -1.84 26.57 -9.51
C ILE A 15 -2.68 27.17 -8.37
N ASP A 16 -3.69 27.94 -8.73
CA ASP A 16 -4.75 28.34 -7.81
C ASP A 16 -5.53 27.08 -7.40
N LEU A 17 -5.21 26.55 -6.21
CA LEU A 17 -5.72 25.27 -5.73
C LEU A 17 -7.25 25.26 -5.61
N GLU A 18 -7.86 26.41 -5.30
CA GLU A 18 -9.31 26.53 -5.19
C GLU A 18 -9.97 26.47 -6.56
N LYS A 19 -9.43 27.18 -7.56
CA LYS A 19 -9.91 27.04 -8.95
C LYS A 19 -9.72 25.63 -9.48
N PHE A 20 -8.58 25.01 -9.18
CA PHE A 20 -8.29 23.65 -9.62
C PHE A 20 -9.22 22.62 -8.95
N TYR A 21 -9.46 22.72 -7.65
CA TYR A 21 -10.46 21.90 -6.96
C TYR A 21 -11.85 22.03 -7.59
N ASN A 22 -12.28 23.25 -7.88
CA ASN A 22 -13.56 23.49 -8.58
C ASN A 22 -13.57 22.93 -10.02
N PHE A 23 -12.44 22.96 -10.73
CA PHE A 23 -12.30 22.31 -12.03
C PHE A 23 -12.50 20.79 -11.94
N ILE A 24 -11.91 20.14 -10.94
CA ILE A 24 -12.09 18.70 -10.69
C ILE A 24 -13.58 18.38 -10.43
N LEU A 25 -14.24 19.18 -9.58
CA LEU A 25 -15.66 19.04 -9.27
C LEU A 25 -16.56 19.19 -10.52
N THR A 26 -16.33 20.24 -11.30
CA THR A 26 -17.12 20.52 -12.52
C THR A 26 -16.83 19.52 -13.64
N SER A 27 -15.66 18.88 -13.64
CA SER A 27 -15.32 17.75 -14.50
C SER A 27 -15.97 16.43 -14.08
N GLY A 28 -16.79 16.44 -13.03
CA GLY A 28 -17.57 15.30 -12.57
C GLY A 28 -16.77 14.30 -11.71
N PHE A 29 -15.65 14.75 -11.13
CA PHE A 29 -14.91 14.00 -10.12
C PHE A 29 -15.09 14.68 -8.76
N ARG A 30 -15.28 13.89 -7.70
CA ARG A 30 -15.21 14.39 -6.32
C ARG A 30 -14.03 13.73 -5.65
N ILE A 31 -13.33 14.48 -4.83
CA ILE A 31 -12.24 13.95 -4.00
C ILE A 31 -12.59 14.26 -2.55
N PHE A 32 -12.46 13.26 -1.69
CA PHE A 32 -12.77 13.39 -0.27
C PHE A 32 -11.71 12.69 0.56
N GLU A 33 -11.52 13.19 1.78
CA GLU A 33 -10.74 12.50 2.80
C GLU A 33 -11.48 11.20 3.20
N TYR A 34 -10.72 10.14 3.43
CA TYR A 34 -11.23 8.90 4.01
C TYR A 34 -10.37 8.49 5.20
N GLN A 35 -10.90 7.65 6.09
CA GLN A 35 -10.09 7.05 7.13
C GLN A 35 -9.11 6.07 6.48
N GLU A 36 -7.81 6.29 6.68
CA GLU A 36 -6.72 5.40 6.24
C GLU A 36 -7.08 3.92 6.39
N GLU A 37 -6.68 3.09 5.41
CA GLU A 37 -7.01 1.67 5.46
C GLU A 37 -6.44 1.00 6.73
N PRO A 38 -7.25 0.22 7.47
CA PRO A 38 -6.83 -0.40 8.72
C PRO A 38 -5.55 -1.23 8.60
N GLU A 39 -5.33 -1.88 7.45
CA GLU A 39 -4.15 -2.66 7.15
C GLU A 39 -2.89 -1.80 7.28
N TYR A 40 -2.86 -0.60 6.69
CA TYR A 40 -1.73 0.32 6.87
C TYR A 40 -1.59 0.76 8.33
N ALA A 41 -2.69 1.19 8.95
CA ALA A 41 -2.68 1.73 10.31
C ALA A 41 -2.20 0.72 11.36
N GLN A 42 -2.46 -0.58 11.12
CA GLN A 42 -2.06 -1.68 12.01
C GLN A 42 -0.65 -2.18 11.74
N SER A 43 -0.16 -2.12 10.50
CA SER A 43 1.13 -2.73 10.12
C SER A 43 2.36 -2.02 10.71
N PHE A 44 2.30 -0.72 10.99
CA PHE A 44 3.46 0.04 11.49
C PHE A 44 3.31 0.39 12.97
N ASP A 45 3.94 -0.40 13.85
CA ASP A 45 4.03 -0.08 15.28
C ASP A 45 5.26 0.78 15.59
N SER A 46 6.41 0.48 14.97
CA SER A 46 7.71 1.10 15.31
C SER A 46 7.88 2.52 14.76
N TRP A 47 7.14 2.87 13.71
CA TRP A 47 7.29 4.12 12.96
C TRP A 47 6.10 5.09 13.11
N ARG A 48 5.24 4.85 14.11
CA ARG A 48 4.07 5.72 14.37
C ARG A 48 4.51 7.16 14.66
N GLY A 49 3.90 8.11 13.97
CA GLY A 49 4.13 9.55 14.16
C GLY A 49 5.38 10.12 13.48
N LYS A 50 6.11 9.34 12.68
CA LYS A 50 7.27 9.81 11.89
C LYS A 50 6.91 10.28 10.48
N ALA A 51 5.68 10.00 10.05
CA ALA A 51 5.08 10.43 8.80
C ALA A 51 3.63 10.87 9.07
N PRO A 52 2.97 11.57 8.13
CA PRO A 52 1.57 11.94 8.25
C PRO A 52 0.64 10.75 8.55
N SER A 53 0.93 9.58 7.97
CA SER A 53 0.21 8.33 8.23
C SER A 53 1.06 7.11 7.82
N ALA A 54 0.61 5.90 8.17
CA ALA A 54 1.30 4.67 7.81
C ALA A 54 1.25 4.39 6.30
N ARG A 55 0.09 4.62 5.67
CA ARG A 55 -0.14 4.65 4.23
C ARG A 55 0.78 5.65 3.57
N TYR A 56 0.86 6.88 4.09
CA TYR A 56 1.73 7.90 3.50
C TYR A 56 3.15 7.35 3.36
N HIS A 57 3.69 6.81 4.45
CA HIS A 57 5.04 6.27 4.50
C HIS A 57 5.22 5.06 3.59
N PHE A 58 4.30 4.10 3.64
CA PHE A 58 4.38 2.91 2.80
C PHE A 58 4.27 3.24 1.31
N VAL A 59 3.26 4.03 0.92
CA VAL A 59 3.04 4.45 -0.47
C VAL A 59 4.26 5.21 -0.98
N GLU A 60 4.82 6.14 -0.18
CA GLU A 60 6.05 6.84 -0.52
C GLU A 60 7.21 5.87 -0.82
N MET A 61 7.44 4.88 0.06
CA MET A 61 8.49 3.88 -0.17
C MET A 61 8.30 3.11 -1.49
N ILE A 62 7.06 2.77 -1.86
CA ILE A 62 6.79 1.95 -3.05
C ILE A 62 6.64 2.75 -4.35
N THR A 63 6.46 4.07 -4.30
CA THR A 63 6.27 4.91 -5.50
C THR A 63 7.40 5.92 -5.74
N GLU A 64 8.01 6.44 -4.69
CA GLU A 64 8.98 7.54 -4.75
C GLU A 64 10.34 7.13 -4.17
N GLY A 65 10.32 6.30 -3.12
CA GLY A 65 11.49 5.88 -2.38
C GLY A 65 11.46 6.33 -0.92
N GLY A 66 12.60 6.25 -0.23
CA GLY A 66 12.72 6.54 1.19
C GLY A 66 14.04 6.03 1.75
N HIS A 67 14.37 6.35 3.00
CA HIS A 67 15.59 5.87 3.67
C HIS A 67 16.89 6.17 2.90
N GLY A 68 16.95 7.32 2.21
CA GLY A 68 18.09 7.72 1.38
C GLY A 68 18.12 7.11 -0.02
N ILE A 69 17.09 6.33 -0.40
CA ILE A 69 16.92 5.76 -1.74
C ILE A 69 15.86 6.57 -2.49
N ASN A 70 16.23 7.14 -3.65
CA ASN A 70 15.36 7.96 -4.49
C ASN A 70 14.76 7.17 -5.66
N ARG A 71 14.22 5.99 -5.36
CA ARG A 71 13.45 5.16 -6.28
C ARG A 71 12.48 4.28 -5.48
N PRO A 72 11.41 3.76 -6.08
CA PRO A 72 10.62 2.68 -5.50
C PRO A 72 11.50 1.58 -4.87
N LEU A 73 11.28 1.32 -3.58
CA LEU A 73 11.93 0.22 -2.85
C LEU A 73 11.27 -1.10 -3.26
N GLN A 74 12.04 -2.19 -3.22
CA GLN A 74 11.57 -3.56 -3.35
C GLN A 74 11.15 -4.13 -1.98
N ASN A 75 10.39 -5.23 -1.94
CA ASN A 75 9.93 -5.83 -0.68
C ASN A 75 11.08 -6.15 0.28
N PHE A 76 12.16 -6.74 -0.24
CA PHE A 76 13.33 -7.09 0.57
C PHE A 76 14.06 -5.86 1.12
N GLU A 77 14.03 -4.73 0.42
CA GLU A 77 14.62 -3.47 0.89
C GLU A 77 13.77 -2.86 2.00
N ILE A 78 12.44 -2.91 1.85
CA ILE A 78 11.51 -2.43 2.88
C ILE A 78 11.71 -3.21 4.18
N VAL A 79 11.85 -4.54 4.14
CA VAL A 79 12.12 -5.36 5.35
C VAL A 79 13.42 -4.95 6.06
N GLN A 80 14.44 -4.53 5.32
CA GLN A 80 15.71 -4.10 5.93
C GLN A 80 15.56 -2.84 6.77
N PHE A 81 14.71 -1.90 6.34
CA PHE A 81 14.42 -0.66 7.07
C PHE A 81 13.25 -0.79 8.05
N HIS A 82 12.35 -1.74 7.81
CA HIS A 82 11.15 -2.05 8.58
C HIS A 82 11.12 -3.54 8.96
N PRO A 83 11.98 -3.98 9.89
CA PRO A 83 12.01 -5.37 10.34
C PRO A 83 10.76 -5.77 11.15
N ASP A 84 9.89 -4.81 11.47
CA ASP A 84 8.57 -5.04 12.06
C ASP A 84 7.53 -5.55 11.06
N LEU A 85 7.84 -5.48 9.75
CA LEU A 85 7.00 -6.01 8.67
C LEU A 85 7.63 -7.27 8.06
N SER A 86 6.83 -8.31 7.88
CA SER A 86 7.18 -9.47 7.06
C SER A 86 7.06 -9.17 5.57
N ILE A 87 7.73 -9.98 4.74
CA ILE A 87 7.60 -9.91 3.26
C ILE A 87 6.15 -10.08 2.82
N GLN A 88 5.40 -10.97 3.49
CA GLN A 88 3.99 -11.23 3.20
C GLN A 88 3.11 -10.02 3.55
N GLU A 89 3.34 -9.38 4.70
CA GLU A 89 2.62 -8.14 5.06
C GLU A 89 2.90 -7.03 4.04
N ILE A 90 4.16 -6.82 3.65
CA ILE A 90 4.52 -5.84 2.62
C ILE A 90 3.86 -6.15 1.29
N GLN A 91 3.82 -7.43 0.89
CA GLN A 91 3.14 -7.85 -0.33
C GLN A 91 1.64 -7.55 -0.27
N SER A 92 0.97 -7.89 0.84
CA SER A 92 -0.46 -7.57 1.03
C SER A 92 -0.73 -6.07 0.98
N LEU A 93 0.14 -5.25 1.57
CA LEU A 93 0.01 -3.79 1.53
C LEU A 93 0.19 -3.23 0.10
N ARG A 94 1.09 -3.81 -0.71
CA ARG A 94 1.21 -3.45 -2.13
C ARG A 94 -0.02 -3.81 -2.92
N GLU A 95 -0.52 -5.03 -2.77
CA GLU A 95 -1.73 -5.48 -3.45
C GLU A 95 -2.94 -4.61 -3.07
N LEU A 96 -3.03 -4.20 -1.80
CA LEU A 96 -4.00 -3.23 -1.33
C LEU A 96 -3.85 -1.87 -2.03
N PHE A 97 -2.63 -1.36 -2.23
CA PHE A 97 -2.39 -0.14 -3.01
C PHE A 97 -2.80 -0.31 -4.47
N GLU A 98 -2.31 -1.36 -5.14
CA GLU A 98 -2.58 -1.64 -6.56
C GLU A 98 -4.07 -1.80 -6.84
N THR A 99 -4.78 -2.56 -6.00
CA THR A 99 -6.23 -2.77 -6.10
C THR A 99 -7.00 -1.46 -6.02
N ASN A 100 -6.52 -0.53 -5.18
CA ASN A 100 -7.18 0.75 -4.95
C ASN A 100 -6.62 1.89 -5.78
N GLU A 101 -5.55 1.72 -6.55
CA GLU A 101 -4.81 2.82 -7.19
C GLU A 101 -5.73 3.67 -8.09
N GLY A 102 -6.68 3.03 -8.78
CA GLY A 102 -7.64 3.73 -9.65
C GLY A 102 -8.52 4.75 -8.92
N ILE A 103 -8.76 4.57 -7.61
CA ILE A 103 -9.62 5.43 -6.78
C ILE A 103 -8.87 6.11 -5.61
N ARG A 104 -7.70 5.61 -5.21
CA ARG A 104 -6.83 6.14 -4.15
C ARG A 104 -5.37 6.19 -4.64
N PRO A 105 -5.05 6.98 -5.67
CA PRO A 105 -3.72 6.97 -6.29
C PRO A 105 -2.64 7.73 -5.50
N PHE A 106 -2.99 8.31 -4.35
CA PHE A 106 -2.11 9.21 -3.60
C PHE A 106 -1.70 8.60 -2.26
N LYS A 107 -0.54 9.05 -1.76
CA LYS A 107 -0.01 8.68 -0.45
C LYS A 107 -0.81 9.30 0.71
N GLN A 108 -1.39 10.49 0.50
CA GLN A 108 -2.38 11.05 1.42
C GLN A 108 -3.70 10.25 1.36
N PRO A 109 -4.46 10.14 2.47
CA PRO A 109 -5.70 9.38 2.53
C PRO A 109 -6.85 10.14 1.83
N MET A 110 -6.75 10.23 0.50
CA MET A 110 -7.73 10.85 -0.38
C MET A 110 -8.30 9.82 -1.36
N GLN A 111 -9.61 9.85 -1.52
CA GLN A 111 -10.33 8.98 -2.44
C GLN A 111 -11.07 9.79 -3.51
N ILE A 112 -10.96 9.32 -4.75
CA ILE A 112 -11.65 9.85 -5.91
C ILE A 112 -12.99 9.10 -6.06
N SER A 113 -14.06 9.82 -6.37
CA SER A 113 -15.42 9.27 -6.46
C SER A 113 -15.62 8.19 -7.52
N LYS A 114 -14.73 8.13 -8.52
CA LYS A 114 -14.72 7.17 -9.61
C LYS A 114 -13.30 7.10 -10.22
N THR A 115 -13.01 6.01 -10.90
CA THR A 115 -11.75 5.84 -11.64
C THR A 115 -11.68 6.77 -12.86
N GLY A 116 -10.48 6.91 -13.44
CA GLY A 116 -10.29 7.63 -14.70
C GLY A 116 -10.03 9.13 -14.54
N LEU A 117 -9.54 9.58 -13.38
CA LEU A 117 -9.04 10.94 -13.23
C LEU A 117 -7.90 11.17 -14.25
N PRO A 118 -7.92 12.28 -15.04
CA PRO A 118 -6.88 12.55 -16.02
C PRO A 118 -5.47 12.61 -15.43
N GLU A 119 -4.46 12.13 -16.15
CA GLU A 119 -3.10 11.98 -15.62
C GLU A 119 -2.42 13.31 -15.31
N ASN A 120 -2.65 14.33 -16.15
CA ASN A 120 -2.30 15.72 -15.86
C ASN A 120 -2.88 16.19 -14.52
N SER A 121 -4.17 15.95 -14.27
CA SER A 121 -4.79 16.29 -12.98
C SER A 121 -4.17 15.53 -11.81
N LYS A 122 -3.81 14.25 -11.99
CA LYS A 122 -3.06 13.51 -10.96
C LYS A 122 -1.68 14.14 -10.71
N ASN A 123 -0.97 14.55 -11.76
CA ASN A 123 0.35 15.17 -11.65
C ASN A 123 0.30 16.55 -10.98
N ASP A 124 -0.73 17.34 -11.29
CA ASP A 124 -0.98 18.63 -10.64
C ASP A 124 -1.28 18.44 -9.15
N ILE A 125 -2.08 17.42 -8.80
CA ILE A 125 -2.32 17.04 -7.39
C ILE A 125 -1.02 16.59 -6.73
N LYS A 126 -0.24 15.70 -7.35
CA LYS A 126 1.04 15.21 -6.79
C LYS A 126 2.02 16.35 -6.53
N SER A 127 2.12 17.30 -7.44
CA SER A 127 3.00 18.47 -7.32
C SER A 127 2.58 19.45 -6.22
N ASN A 128 1.30 19.43 -5.82
CA ASN A 128 0.72 20.32 -4.81
C ASN A 128 0.05 19.53 -3.67
N LEU A 129 0.56 18.34 -3.37
CA LEU A 129 -0.15 17.31 -2.60
C LEU A 129 -0.62 17.79 -1.23
N GLU A 130 0.26 18.43 -0.47
CA GLU A 130 -0.04 18.91 0.88
C GLU A 130 -1.12 20.00 0.86
N GLY A 131 -0.94 21.03 0.03
CA GLY A 131 -1.89 22.14 -0.09
C GLY A 131 -3.26 21.66 -0.59
N PHE A 132 -3.27 20.77 -1.58
CA PHE A 132 -4.51 20.23 -2.13
C PHE A 132 -5.24 19.31 -1.14
N TYR A 133 -4.50 18.49 -0.38
CA TYR A 133 -5.08 17.67 0.68
C TYR A 133 -5.68 18.53 1.80
N ASN A 134 -4.99 19.58 2.24
CA ASN A 134 -5.53 20.52 3.23
C ASN A 134 -6.83 21.18 2.74
N LEU A 135 -6.90 21.55 1.46
CA LEU A 135 -8.12 22.08 0.85
C LEU A 135 -9.27 21.05 0.86
N ILE A 136 -8.99 19.78 0.56
CA ILE A 136 -9.97 18.69 0.64
C ILE A 136 -10.51 18.55 2.07
N LYS A 137 -9.64 18.59 3.08
CA LYS A 137 -10.06 18.51 4.50
C LYS A 137 -10.98 19.65 4.91
N GLU A 138 -10.79 20.84 4.34
CA GLU A 138 -11.62 22.01 4.61
C GLU A 138 -12.97 21.96 3.85
N LYS A 139 -12.93 21.60 2.56
CA LYS A 139 -14.06 21.79 1.63
C LYS A 139 -14.89 20.54 1.36
N SER A 140 -14.33 19.35 1.50
CA SER A 140 -15.04 18.13 1.13
C SER A 140 -16.03 17.72 2.22
N PRO A 141 -17.26 17.29 1.86
CA PRO A 141 -18.15 16.69 2.84
C PRO A 141 -17.47 15.42 3.36
N LYS A 142 -17.47 15.23 4.69
CA LYS A 142 -16.96 14.02 5.36
C LYS A 142 -17.87 12.82 5.03
N VAL A 143 -17.86 12.38 3.78
CA VAL A 143 -18.57 11.19 3.34
C VAL A 143 -17.58 10.04 3.40
N GLU A 144 -17.62 9.33 4.52
CA GLU A 144 -16.92 8.05 4.67
C GLU A 144 -17.57 7.04 3.72
N ARG A 145 -17.06 6.94 2.48
CA ARG A 145 -17.23 5.68 1.76
C ARG A 145 -16.24 4.69 2.37
N ILE A 146 -16.75 3.89 3.29
CA ILE A 146 -16.08 2.69 3.76
C ILE A 146 -16.01 1.76 2.55
N ILE A 147 -14.82 1.65 1.95
CA ILE A 147 -14.53 0.52 1.07
C ILE A 147 -14.40 -0.69 1.99
N PRO A 148 -14.98 -1.85 1.66
CA PRO A 148 -14.74 -3.06 2.43
C PRO A 148 -13.22 -3.26 2.62
N PRO A 149 -12.79 -3.68 3.82
CA PRO A 149 -11.38 -3.97 4.05
C PRO A 149 -10.88 -4.93 2.98
N PHE A 150 -9.63 -4.76 2.58
CA PHE A 150 -9.05 -5.66 1.61
C PHE A 150 -8.89 -7.02 2.27
N ILE A 151 -9.76 -7.96 1.90
CA ILE A 151 -9.60 -9.36 2.24
C ILE A 151 -8.57 -9.94 1.26
N GLY A 152 -7.32 -9.47 1.36
CA GLY A 152 -6.17 -10.19 0.84
C GLY A 152 -6.02 -11.53 1.56
N ALA A 153 -5.05 -12.36 1.16
CA ALA A 153 -4.75 -13.62 1.83
C ALA A 153 -4.79 -13.42 3.35
N THR A 154 -5.74 -14.08 4.03
CA THR A 154 -6.09 -13.83 5.43
C THR A 154 -4.85 -13.86 6.30
N LEU A 155 -4.34 -12.67 6.65
CA LEU A 155 -3.26 -12.56 7.62
C LEU A 155 -3.90 -12.81 8.98
N SER A 156 -3.60 -13.98 9.55
CA SER A 156 -3.82 -14.18 10.97
C SER A 156 -3.14 -13.03 11.71
N PRO A 157 -3.84 -12.32 12.62
CA PRO A 157 -3.23 -11.28 13.43
C PRO A 157 -1.98 -11.84 14.11
N ARG A 158 -0.87 -11.12 13.92
CA ARG A 158 0.45 -11.37 14.47
C ARG A 158 0.37 -12.03 15.86
N PRO A 159 0.88 -13.25 16.07
CA PRO A 159 1.13 -13.71 17.43
C PRO A 159 2.21 -12.79 18.03
N ALA A 160 1.93 -12.22 19.21
CA ALA A 160 2.79 -11.25 19.92
C ALA A 160 4.19 -11.78 20.30
N LYS A 161 4.52 -13.02 19.93
CA LYS A 161 5.84 -13.64 20.02
C LYS A 161 6.08 -14.49 18.78
N LEU A 162 7.08 -14.11 18.00
CA LEU A 162 7.75 -15.02 17.08
C LEU A 162 8.73 -15.86 17.89
N THR A 163 8.24 -16.93 18.51
CA THR A 163 9.10 -18.00 19.01
C THR A 163 9.16 -19.06 17.93
N GLY A 164 10.06 -18.89 16.97
CA GLY A 164 10.17 -19.83 15.85
C GLY A 164 11.05 -19.30 14.72
N THR A 165 12.34 -19.11 14.97
CA THR A 165 13.31 -19.07 13.87
C THR A 165 14.55 -19.83 14.30
N SER A 166 14.44 -21.14 14.22
CA SER A 166 15.61 -22.00 14.04
C SER A 166 15.47 -22.55 12.62
N ILE A 167 16.45 -22.32 11.74
CA ILE A 167 16.55 -23.09 10.49
C ILE A 167 16.76 -24.54 10.94
N LYS A 168 15.69 -25.35 10.97
CA LYS A 168 15.77 -26.59 11.75
C LYS A 168 16.54 -27.70 11.07
N THR A 169 16.55 -27.85 9.74
CA THR A 169 17.24 -29.04 9.20
C THR A 169 17.52 -29.04 7.69
N MET A 170 18.73 -29.45 7.30
CA MET A 170 19.01 -30.09 6.01
C MET A 170 18.70 -31.59 6.17
N LEU A 171 17.62 -32.07 5.56
CA LEU A 171 17.23 -33.49 5.60
C LEU A 171 16.78 -33.95 4.22
N SER A 172 16.99 -35.23 3.93
CA SER A 172 16.42 -35.90 2.75
C SER A 172 14.92 -36.22 2.92
N SER A 173 14.47 -36.36 4.18
CA SER A 173 13.08 -36.62 4.56
C SER A 173 12.40 -35.40 5.16
N LEU A 174 11.06 -35.40 5.12
CA LEU A 174 10.22 -34.37 5.74
C LEU A 174 10.59 -34.15 7.22
N PRO A 175 10.71 -32.89 7.67
CA PRO A 175 10.90 -32.60 9.10
C PRO A 175 9.72 -33.12 9.94
N ASN A 176 10.03 -33.68 11.11
CA ASN A 176 9.01 -34.09 12.08
C ASN A 176 8.55 -32.88 12.91
N ASN A 177 7.24 -32.78 13.14
CA ASN A 177 6.61 -31.69 13.90
C ASN A 177 6.95 -30.26 13.40
N PRO A 178 6.73 -29.95 12.10
CA PRO A 178 7.00 -28.61 11.61
C PRO A 178 5.99 -27.59 12.13
N GLU A 179 6.48 -26.39 12.41
CA GLU A 179 5.67 -25.22 12.74
C GLU A 179 5.42 -24.39 11.49
N VAL A 180 4.24 -23.77 11.38
CA VAL A 180 3.90 -22.94 10.22
C VAL A 180 4.90 -21.80 10.13
N GLY A 181 5.54 -21.65 8.96
CA GLY A 181 6.65 -20.73 8.73
C GLY A 181 8.03 -21.40 8.71
N ASP A 182 8.14 -22.68 9.06
CA ASP A 182 9.40 -23.41 8.95
C ASP A 182 9.88 -23.52 7.48
N LEU A 183 11.19 -23.39 7.30
CA LEU A 183 11.87 -23.65 6.04
C LEU A 183 12.64 -24.98 6.10
N TRP A 184 12.53 -25.75 5.03
CA TRP A 184 13.24 -27.02 4.86
C TRP A 184 13.96 -27.06 3.52
N PHE A 185 15.24 -27.43 3.55
CA PHE A 185 15.99 -27.79 2.35
C PHE A 185 15.98 -29.31 2.17
N ASN A 186 15.34 -29.78 1.09
CA ASN A 186 15.38 -31.18 0.71
C ASN A 186 16.68 -31.47 -0.04
N SER A 187 17.65 -32.07 0.64
CA SER A 187 18.96 -32.36 0.06
C SER A 187 18.93 -33.42 -1.05
N SER A 188 17.92 -34.30 -1.08
CA SER A 188 17.76 -35.29 -2.16
C SER A 188 17.19 -34.70 -3.44
N LYS A 189 16.36 -33.66 -3.32
CA LYS A 189 15.73 -32.98 -4.46
C LYS A 189 16.42 -31.67 -4.85
N GLY A 190 17.30 -31.15 -4.00
CA GLY A 190 17.98 -29.87 -4.20
C GLY A 190 17.02 -28.68 -4.20
N LYS A 191 15.92 -28.76 -3.43
CA LYS A 191 14.82 -27.79 -3.47
C LYS A 191 14.48 -27.30 -2.07
N TYR A 192 14.06 -26.04 -1.99
CA TYR A 192 13.54 -25.45 -0.75
C TYR A 192 12.04 -25.62 -0.67
N PHE A 193 11.57 -25.81 0.57
CA PHE A 193 10.16 -25.90 0.88
C PHE A 193 9.86 -25.03 2.09
N ALA A 194 8.69 -24.38 2.07
CA ALA A 194 8.12 -23.67 3.21
C ALA A 194 6.88 -24.41 3.72
N TYR A 195 6.74 -24.52 5.04
CA TYR A 195 5.56 -25.13 5.65
C TYR A 195 4.47 -24.08 5.88
N LEU A 196 3.39 -24.17 5.11
CA LEU A 196 2.31 -23.20 5.09
C LEU A 196 1.01 -23.79 5.62
N SER A 197 0.07 -22.91 5.97
CA SER A 197 -1.28 -23.24 6.43
C SER A 197 -2.27 -22.30 5.74
N ASP A 198 -3.33 -22.85 5.14
CA ASP A 198 -4.44 -22.06 4.57
C ASP A 198 -5.58 -21.82 5.58
N GLY A 199 -5.38 -22.26 6.83
CA GLY A 199 -6.38 -22.17 7.90
C GLY A 199 -7.25 -23.43 8.03
N ILE A 200 -7.20 -24.35 7.07
CA ILE A 200 -7.93 -25.62 7.06
C ILE A 200 -6.96 -26.80 7.03
N SER A 201 -5.90 -26.70 6.23
CA SER A 201 -4.88 -27.70 5.99
C SER A 201 -3.48 -27.10 6.10
N LYS A 202 -2.49 -27.97 6.35
CA LYS A 202 -1.07 -27.60 6.41
C LYS A 202 -0.27 -28.42 5.41
N TYR A 203 0.65 -27.79 4.70
CA TYR A 203 1.38 -28.44 3.60
C TYR A 203 2.72 -27.76 3.34
N TRP A 204 3.66 -28.53 2.77
CA TRP A 204 4.93 -28.02 2.28
C TRP A 204 4.78 -27.53 0.85
N VAL A 205 5.17 -26.29 0.58
CA VAL A 205 5.18 -25.68 -0.76
C VAL A 205 6.61 -25.46 -1.20
N GLU A 206 6.95 -25.84 -2.43
CA GLU A 206 8.25 -25.56 -3.02
C GLU A 206 8.41 -24.05 -3.28
N VAL A 207 9.58 -23.49 -2.99
CA VAL A 207 9.89 -22.05 -3.15
C VAL A 207 11.14 -21.82 -4.01
#